data_AF-A0A7V4BKX7-F1
#
_entry.id   AF-A0A7V4BKX7-F1
#
_cell.length_a   1.000
_cell.length_b   1.000
_cell.length_c   1.000
_cell.angle_alpha   90.00
_cell.angle_beta   90.00
_cell.angle_gamma   90.00
#
_symmetry.space_group_name_H-M   'P 1'
#
loop_
_entity.id
_entity.type
_entity.pdbx_description
1 polymer ?
#
loop_
_entity_poly.entity_id
_entity_poly.type
_entity_poly.pdbx_seq_one_letter_code
_entity_poly.pdbx_strand_id
1 'polypeptide(L)'
;MNEPFQRNLKKNYPLVSIISINYNNSYDTCDLIESLINISYPNFEIIIVDNCSTSDNPQIIKEKYPNITLIVNNINVGFPGGNNVGILKAKGKYILLLNNDCIVTKNFLEPLVEKFENNSNIGAVSPKIKFFYNPEKIQFAGSLPMNKYTIRTHAIGYNETDTGQYDVDKET
;
A
#
# COMPACT_ATOMS: atom_id res chain seq x y z
N MET A 1 -41.83 -22.14 -11.65
CA MET A 1 -41.47 -20.98 -12.49
C MET A 1 -40.23 -20.36 -11.86
N ASN A 2 -39.07 -20.72 -12.41
CA ASN A 2 -37.76 -20.28 -11.93
C ASN A 2 -37.31 -19.11 -12.80
N GLU A 3 -37.28 -17.91 -12.23
CA GLU A 3 -36.47 -16.80 -12.75
C GLU A 3 -35.13 -16.85 -12.00
N PRO A 4 -33.99 -16.98 -12.69
CA PRO A 4 -32.71 -16.96 -12.03
C PRO A 4 -32.41 -15.51 -11.63
N PHE A 5 -32.18 -15.29 -10.33
CA PHE A 5 -31.52 -14.09 -9.83
C PHE A 5 -30.06 -14.10 -10.33
N GLN A 6 -29.87 -13.79 -11.61
CA GLN A 6 -28.57 -13.43 -12.16
C GLN A 6 -28.20 -12.08 -11.54
N ARG A 7 -27.50 -12.15 -10.42
CA ARG A 7 -26.81 -11.03 -9.82
C ARG A 7 -25.71 -10.58 -10.80
N ASN A 8 -26.07 -9.72 -11.75
CA ASN A 8 -25.19 -8.71 -12.32
C ASN A 8 -24.39 -8.11 -11.14
N LEU A 9 -23.07 -8.09 -11.13
CA LEU A 9 -22.19 -7.35 -12.02
C LEU A 9 -20.79 -7.97 -11.93
N LYS A 10 -20.07 -8.05 -13.06
CA LYS A 10 -18.60 -8.20 -13.05
C LYS A 10 -18.01 -7.24 -12.01
N LYS A 11 -17.24 -7.75 -11.06
CA LYS A 11 -16.42 -6.90 -10.18
C LYS A 11 -15.55 -6.05 -11.10
N ASN A 12 -15.91 -4.79 -11.28
CA ASN A 12 -15.05 -3.84 -11.97
C ASN A 12 -13.94 -3.57 -10.96
N TYR A 13 -12.77 -4.15 -11.19
CA TYR A 13 -11.59 -3.90 -10.39
C TYR A 13 -10.99 -2.56 -10.85
N PRO A 14 -11.24 -1.42 -10.18
CA PRO A 14 -10.61 -0.16 -10.58
C PRO A 14 -9.09 -0.25 -10.49
N LEU A 15 -8.39 0.46 -11.36
CA LEU A 15 -6.94 0.45 -11.34
C LEU A 15 -6.43 1.09 -10.03
N VAL A 16 -5.55 0.39 -9.32
CA VAL A 16 -4.80 0.93 -8.17
C VAL A 16 -3.36 1.20 -8.57
N SER A 17 -2.87 2.43 -8.42
CA SER A 17 -1.45 2.74 -8.58
C SER A 17 -0.74 2.60 -7.24
N ILE A 18 0.13 1.61 -7.14
CA ILE A 18 0.93 1.33 -5.96
C ILE A 18 2.26 2.06 -6.10
N ILE A 19 2.53 2.99 -5.19
CA ILE A 19 3.69 3.87 -5.25
C ILE A 19 4.59 3.55 -4.07
N SER A 20 5.87 3.33 -4.35
CA SER A 20 6.88 3.13 -3.32
C SER A 20 8.16 3.92 -3.63
N ILE A 21 8.82 4.37 -2.57
CA ILE A 21 10.08 5.12 -2.66
C ILE A 21 11.23 4.16 -2.41
N ASN A 22 12.18 4.12 -3.33
CA ASN A 22 13.46 3.45 -3.14
C ASN A 22 14.53 4.49 -2.78
N TYR A 23 15.33 4.20 -1.75
CA TYR A 23 16.53 4.98 -1.45
C TYR A 23 17.58 4.09 -0.79
N ASN A 24 18.67 3.80 -1.52
CA ASN A 24 19.79 2.98 -1.09
C ASN A 24 19.41 1.55 -0.62
N ASN A 25 18.26 1.02 -1.05
CA ASN A 25 17.78 -0.29 -0.61
C ASN A 25 16.89 -1.00 -1.64
N SER A 26 17.50 -1.27 -2.80
CA SER A 26 16.84 -1.88 -3.95
C SER A 26 16.44 -3.35 -3.73
N TYR A 27 17.10 -4.05 -2.80
CA TYR A 27 16.77 -5.43 -2.47
C TYR A 27 15.45 -5.54 -1.71
N ASP A 28 15.23 -4.72 -0.67
CA ASP A 28 13.94 -4.67 0.02
C ASP A 28 12.82 -4.24 -0.94
N THR A 29 13.10 -3.29 -1.83
CA THR A 29 12.16 -2.91 -2.90
C THR A 29 11.82 -4.09 -3.83
N CYS A 30 12.78 -4.96 -4.13
CA CYS A 30 12.51 -6.17 -4.90
C CYS A 30 11.62 -7.16 -4.12
N ASP A 31 11.82 -7.31 -2.81
CA ASP A 31 10.99 -8.18 -1.97
C ASP A 31 9.56 -7.64 -1.85
N LEU A 32 9.38 -6.33 -1.73
CA LEU A 32 8.07 -5.68 -1.84
C LEU A 32 7.40 -6.02 -3.18
N ILE A 33 8.08 -5.81 -4.31
CA ILE A 33 7.52 -6.08 -5.64
C ILE A 33 7.13 -7.55 -5.79
N GLU A 34 7.97 -8.46 -5.31
CA GLU A 34 7.67 -9.89 -5.33
C GLU A 34 6.38 -10.21 -4.56
N SER A 35 6.20 -9.62 -3.37
CA SER A 35 4.96 -9.79 -2.61
C SER A 35 3.74 -9.20 -3.33
N LEU A 36 3.90 -8.07 -4.02
CA LEU A 36 2.85 -7.41 -4.79
C LEU A 36 2.42 -8.20 -6.03
N ILE A 37 3.35 -8.84 -6.75
CA ILE A 37 3.02 -9.65 -7.93
C ILE A 37 2.17 -10.88 -7.56
N ASN A 38 2.25 -11.33 -6.30
CA ASN A 38 1.54 -12.50 -5.79
C ASN A 38 0.15 -12.21 -5.18
N ILE A 39 -0.33 -10.96 -5.24
CA ILE A 39 -1.64 -10.59 -4.68
C ILE A 39 -2.80 -11.05 -5.54
N SER A 40 -3.99 -11.19 -4.96
CA SER A 40 -5.20 -11.63 -5.65
C SER A 40 -5.86 -10.53 -6.48
N TYR A 41 -5.60 -9.26 -6.16
CA TYR A 41 -6.22 -8.12 -6.83
C TYR A 41 -5.67 -7.99 -8.27
N PRO A 42 -6.51 -8.02 -9.32
CA PRO A 42 -6.02 -8.21 -10.67
C PRO A 42 -5.65 -6.93 -11.43
N ASN A 43 -6.05 -5.74 -10.94
CA ASN A 43 -5.90 -4.49 -11.71
C ASN A 43 -5.09 -3.44 -10.94
N PHE A 44 -3.77 -3.56 -10.98
CA PHE A 44 -2.86 -2.62 -10.35
C PHE A 44 -1.65 -2.34 -11.24
N GLU A 45 -1.00 -1.21 -11.00
CA GLU A 45 0.33 -0.90 -11.53
C GLU A 45 1.29 -0.58 -10.39
N ILE A 46 2.58 -0.86 -10.58
CA ILE A 46 3.63 -0.57 -9.61
C ILE A 46 4.52 0.55 -10.14
N ILE A 47 4.67 1.60 -9.33
CA ILE A 47 5.50 2.76 -9.61
C ILE A 47 6.54 2.88 -8.50
N ILE A 48 7.80 2.66 -8.84
CA ILE A 48 8.93 2.83 -7.94
C ILE A 48 9.61 4.15 -8.28
N VAL A 49 9.79 5.00 -7.28
CA VAL A 49 10.56 6.24 -7.38
C VAL A 49 11.86 6.05 -6.63
N ASP A 50 12.96 5.86 -7.36
CA ASP A 50 14.29 5.94 -6.78
C ASP A 50 14.65 7.41 -6.50
N ASN A 51 14.97 7.71 -5.25
CA ASN A 51 15.17 9.06 -4.77
C ASN A 51 16.66 9.47 -4.78
N CYS A 52 17.33 9.24 -5.91
CA CYS A 52 18.75 9.49 -6.10
C CYS A 52 19.62 8.62 -5.19
N SER A 53 19.44 7.29 -5.27
CA SER A 53 20.29 6.35 -4.53
C SER A 53 21.75 6.45 -4.97
N THR A 54 22.66 6.39 -4.00
CA THR A 54 24.12 6.50 -4.19
C THR A 54 24.87 5.27 -3.72
N SER A 55 24.27 4.48 -2.84
CA SER A 55 24.91 3.32 -2.19
C SER A 55 24.57 2.00 -2.88
N ASP A 56 23.61 1.99 -3.79
CA ASP A 56 23.21 0.83 -4.58
C ASP A 56 22.85 1.23 -6.03
N ASN A 57 22.49 0.24 -6.85
CA ASN A 57 22.06 0.46 -8.23
C ASN A 57 20.55 0.16 -8.38
N PRO A 58 19.68 1.18 -8.50
CA PRO A 58 18.25 0.97 -8.64
C PRO A 58 17.84 0.30 -9.96
N GLN A 59 18.73 0.23 -10.96
CA GLN A 59 18.42 -0.42 -12.24
C GLN A 59 18.14 -1.91 -12.11
N ILE A 60 18.68 -2.57 -11.07
CA ILE A 60 18.40 -3.99 -10.80
C ILE A 60 16.90 -4.27 -10.67
N ILE A 61 16.14 -3.28 -10.16
CA ILE A 61 14.69 -3.37 -10.00
C ILE A 61 14.03 -3.47 -11.37
N LYS A 62 14.44 -2.62 -12.33
CA LYS A 62 13.88 -2.58 -13.68
C LYS A 62 14.30 -3.80 -14.50
N GLU A 63 15.52 -4.29 -14.30
CA GLU A 63 16.03 -5.51 -14.94
C GLU A 63 15.24 -6.74 -14.49
N LYS A 64 14.98 -6.88 -13.18
CA LYS A 64 14.24 -8.01 -12.61
C LYS A 64 12.73 -7.92 -12.91
N TYR A 65 12.18 -6.71 -12.93
CA TYR A 65 10.74 -6.47 -13.06
C TYR A 65 10.45 -5.49 -14.23
N PRO A 66 10.58 -5.93 -15.49
CA PRO A 66 10.49 -5.05 -16.65
C PRO A 66 9.12 -4.36 -16.81
N ASN A 67 8.05 -4.94 -16.25
CA ASN A 67 6.69 -4.43 -16.37
C ASN A 67 6.34 -3.30 -15.39
N ILE A 68 7.21 -2.99 -14.41
CA ILE A 68 6.98 -1.90 -13.47
C ILE A 68 7.45 -0.56 -14.04
N THR A 69 6.95 0.55 -13.48
CA THR A 69 7.47 1.88 -13.79
C THR A 69 8.55 2.25 -12.78
N LEU A 70 9.80 2.39 -13.22
CA LEU A 70 10.90 2.92 -12.41
C LEU A 70 11.18 4.37 -12.83
N ILE A 71 11.16 5.28 -11.86
CA ILE A 71 11.52 6.68 -12.04
C ILE A 71 12.75 6.92 -11.18
N VAL A 72 13.84 7.41 -11.77
CA VAL A 72 15.07 7.74 -11.04
C VAL A 72 15.21 9.26 -10.95
N ASN A 73 15.15 9.79 -9.74
CA ASN A 73 15.34 11.21 -9.51
C ASN A 73 16.84 11.56 -9.56
N ASN A 74 17.15 12.76 -10.05
CA ASN A 74 18.51 13.30 -10.06
C ASN A 74 18.95 13.89 -8.71
N ILE A 75 18.00 14.13 -7.81
CA ILE A 75 18.22 14.64 -6.46
C ILE A 75 17.27 13.92 -5.49
N ASN A 76 17.67 13.78 -4.24
CA ASN A 76 16.79 13.30 -3.19
C ASN A 76 15.82 14.42 -2.77
N VAL A 77 14.54 14.28 -3.10
CA VAL A 77 13.48 15.27 -2.78
C VAL A 77 12.73 14.98 -1.48
N GLY A 78 13.27 14.08 -0.65
CA GLY A 78 12.62 13.58 0.56
C GLY A 78 11.41 12.67 0.28
N PHE A 79 10.85 12.09 1.34
CA PHE A 79 9.74 11.14 1.25
C PHE A 79 8.46 11.72 0.60
N PRO A 80 7.90 12.86 1.04
CA PRO A 80 6.69 13.40 0.42
C PRO A 80 6.94 13.85 -1.04
N GLY A 81 8.11 14.41 -1.33
CA GLY A 81 8.49 14.81 -2.69
C GLY A 81 8.57 13.60 -3.63
N GLY A 82 9.19 12.51 -3.18
CA GLY A 82 9.28 11.27 -3.96
C GLY A 82 7.89 10.70 -4.25
N ASN A 83 7.01 10.66 -3.24
CA ASN A 83 5.64 10.16 -3.43
C ASN A 83 4.87 11.03 -4.44
N ASN A 84 5.02 12.35 -4.38
CA ASN A 84 4.39 13.25 -5.34
C ASN A 84 4.85 12.99 -6.79
N VAL A 85 6.14 12.69 -7.01
CA VAL A 85 6.64 12.30 -8.33
C VAL A 85 5.93 11.05 -8.84
N GLY A 86 5.76 10.04 -7.99
CA GLY A 86 5.02 8.82 -8.33
C GLY A 86 3.55 9.09 -8.63
N ILE A 87 2.88 9.92 -7.80
CA ILE A 87 1.46 10.26 -7.95
C ILE A 87 1.21 10.95 -9.29
N LEU A 88 2.11 11.83 -9.72
CA LEU A 88 2.02 12.51 -11.02
C LEU A 88 2.13 11.57 -12.23
N LYS A 89 2.60 10.33 -12.03
CA LYS A 89 2.67 9.29 -13.08
C LYS A 89 1.59 8.21 -12.95
N ALA A 90 0.87 8.20 -11.83
CA ALA A 90 -0.20 7.25 -11.56
C ALA A 90 -1.39 7.43 -12.53
N LYS A 91 -1.96 6.31 -12.95
CA LYS A 91 -3.15 6.24 -13.81
C LYS A 91 -4.37 5.65 -13.10
N GLY A 92 -4.17 5.14 -11.89
CA GLY A 92 -5.19 4.49 -11.09
C GLY A 92 -6.29 5.43 -10.62
N LYS A 93 -7.48 4.87 -10.44
CA LYS A 93 -8.57 5.53 -9.71
C LYS A 93 -8.18 5.73 -8.24
N TYR A 94 -7.41 4.79 -7.69
CA TYR A 94 -6.90 4.81 -6.33
C TYR A 94 -5.38 4.81 -6.28
N ILE A 95 -4.85 5.45 -5.25
CA ILE A 95 -3.43 5.48 -4.93
C ILE A 95 -3.20 4.68 -3.65
N LEU A 96 -2.20 3.80 -3.67
CA LEU A 96 -1.70 3.14 -2.48
C LEU A 96 -0.23 3.53 -2.29
N LEU A 97 0.07 4.20 -1.18
CA LEU A 97 1.44 4.51 -0.79
C LEU A 97 1.95 3.38 0.12
N LEU A 98 3.06 2.74 -0.26
CA LEU A 98 3.73 1.72 0.55
C LEU A 98 5.21 2.04 0.68
N ASN A 99 5.75 1.85 1.89
CA ASN A 99 7.19 1.86 2.06
C ASN A 99 7.80 0.61 1.41
N ASN A 100 9.06 0.71 0.98
CA ASN A 100 9.75 -0.38 0.29
C ASN A 100 10.18 -1.53 1.22
N ASP A 101 10.16 -1.31 2.54
CA ASP A 101 10.49 -2.27 3.59
C ASP A 101 9.27 -3.07 4.11
N CYS A 102 8.22 -3.18 3.29
CA CYS A 102 6.97 -3.85 3.65
C CYS A 102 6.72 -5.08 2.77
N ILE A 103 6.14 -6.13 3.37
CA ILE A 103 5.62 -7.31 2.65
C ILE A 103 4.10 -7.35 2.82
N VAL A 104 3.38 -7.55 1.71
CA VAL A 104 1.92 -7.61 1.72
C VAL A 104 1.40 -9.04 1.70
N THR A 105 0.19 -9.25 2.24
CA THR A 105 -0.49 -10.55 2.17
C THR A 105 -1.34 -10.64 0.91
N LYS A 106 -1.53 -11.86 0.39
CA LYS A 106 -2.20 -12.10 -0.90
C LYS A 106 -3.52 -11.35 -1.10
N ASN A 107 -4.37 -11.27 -0.07
CA ASN A 107 -5.72 -10.71 -0.18
C ASN A 107 -5.86 -9.31 0.41
N PHE A 108 -4.76 -8.60 0.69
CA PHE A 108 -4.81 -7.36 1.48
C PHE A 108 -5.51 -6.18 0.77
N LEU A 109 -5.42 -6.11 -0.56
CA LEU A 109 -5.82 -4.92 -1.33
C LEU A 109 -7.32 -4.88 -1.62
N GLU A 110 -7.95 -6.04 -1.83
CA GLU A 110 -9.35 -6.13 -2.22
C GLU A 110 -10.31 -5.52 -1.18
N PRO A 111 -10.17 -5.80 0.14
CA PRO A 111 -11.01 -5.16 1.17
C PRO A 111 -10.87 -3.63 1.22
N LEU A 112 -9.66 -3.10 0.94
CA LEU A 112 -9.41 -1.65 0.93
C LEU A 112 -10.17 -0.98 -0.21
N VAL A 113 -10.12 -1.57 -1.41
CA VAL A 113 -10.84 -1.04 -2.57
C VAL A 113 -12.35 -1.18 -2.40
N GLU A 114 -12.83 -2.33 -1.89
CA GLU A 114 -14.25 -2.52 -1.60
C GLU A 114 -14.79 -1.47 -0.64
N LYS A 115 -13.99 -1.05 0.34
CA LYS A 115 -14.40 -0.01 1.29
C LYS A 115 -14.65 1.34 0.63
N PHE A 116 -13.80 1.74 -0.32
CA PHE A 116 -14.03 2.95 -1.12
C PHE A 116 -15.23 2.82 -2.07
N GLU A 117 -15.36 1.69 -2.79
CA GLU A 117 -16.47 1.49 -3.73
C GLU A 117 -17.84 1.47 -3.02
N ASN A 118 -17.90 1.02 -1.76
CA ASN A 118 -19.14 0.94 -0.99
C ASN A 118 -19.49 2.21 -0.21
N ASN A 119 -18.58 3.18 -0.08
CA ASN A 119 -18.83 4.40 0.68
C ASN A 119 -18.04 5.59 0.12
N SER A 120 -18.74 6.47 -0.60
CA SER A 120 -18.17 7.68 -1.20
C SER A 120 -17.71 8.75 -0.19
N ASN A 121 -18.06 8.62 1.09
CA ASN A 121 -17.62 9.57 2.14
C ASN A 121 -16.23 9.23 2.71
N ILE A 122 -15.64 8.10 2.34
CA ILE A 122 -14.34 7.68 2.84
C ILE A 122 -13.22 8.33 2.01
N GLY A 123 -12.35 9.10 2.68
CA GLY A 123 -11.21 9.75 2.04
C GLY A 123 -9.92 8.92 2.05
N ALA A 124 -9.74 8.05 3.04
CA ALA A 124 -8.56 7.18 3.17
C ALA A 124 -8.92 5.89 3.91
N VAL A 125 -8.20 4.81 3.60
CA VAL A 125 -8.26 3.53 4.29
C VAL A 125 -6.85 3.01 4.50
N SER A 126 -6.62 2.30 5.59
CA SER A 126 -5.34 1.64 5.88
C SER A 126 -5.60 0.19 6.27
N PRO A 127 -4.74 -0.75 5.86
CA PRO A 127 -4.76 -2.08 6.42
C PRO A 127 -4.26 -2.06 7.88
N LYS A 128 -4.53 -3.15 8.60
CA LYS A 128 -3.77 -3.51 9.80
C LYS A 128 -2.36 -3.94 9.39
N ILE A 129 -1.34 -3.43 10.08
CA ILE A 129 0.07 -3.71 9.85
C ILE A 129 0.61 -4.53 11.02
N LYS A 130 1.38 -5.56 10.72
CA LYS A 130 2.05 -6.44 11.71
C LYS A 130 3.55 -6.29 11.62
N PHE A 131 4.25 -6.56 12.71
CA PHE A 131 5.71 -6.57 12.69
C PHE A 131 6.24 -7.72 11.84
N PHE A 132 7.24 -7.43 11.01
CA PHE A 132 7.85 -8.44 10.12
C PHE A 132 8.51 -9.58 10.89
N TYR A 133 9.36 -9.28 11.88
CA TYR A 133 10.06 -10.28 12.69
C TYR A 133 9.20 -10.93 13.79
N ASN A 134 8.03 -10.35 14.09
CA ASN A 134 7.10 -10.81 15.11
C ASN A 134 5.66 -10.73 14.59
N PRO A 135 5.26 -11.60 13.64
CA PRO A 135 3.97 -11.50 12.95
C PRO A 135 2.75 -11.70 13.85
N GLU A 136 2.94 -12.21 15.08
CA GLU A 136 1.90 -12.27 16.11
C GLU A 136 1.61 -10.89 16.73
N LYS A 137 2.47 -9.89 16.49
CA LYS A 137 2.37 -8.55 17.08
C LYS A 137 1.91 -7.52 16.06
N ILE A 138 0.99 -6.67 16.50
CA ILE A 138 0.45 -5.58 15.69
C ILE A 138 1.39 -4.38 15.77
N GLN A 139 1.69 -3.79 14.61
CA GLN A 139 2.41 -2.51 14.49
C GLN A 139 1.43 -1.34 14.41
N PHE A 140 0.32 -1.50 13.67
CA PHE A 140 -0.67 -0.45 13.48
C PHE A 140 -2.05 -1.03 13.13
N ALA A 141 -3.09 -0.64 13.85
CA ALA A 141 -4.49 -0.97 13.55
C ALA A 141 -5.40 0.28 13.58
N GLY A 142 -4.85 1.42 13.16
CA GLY A 142 -5.48 2.74 13.25
C GLY A 142 -4.86 3.62 14.32
N SER A 143 -5.42 4.80 14.54
CA SER A 143 -4.93 5.78 15.52
C SER A 143 -6.06 6.39 16.34
N LEU A 144 -5.78 6.89 17.53
CA LEU A 144 -6.73 7.73 18.25
C LEU A 144 -6.83 9.12 17.60
N PRO A 145 -7.91 9.89 17.88
CA PRO A 145 -8.00 11.28 17.43
C PRO A 145 -6.77 12.10 17.84
N MET A 146 -6.22 12.86 16.89
CA MET A 146 -5.07 13.71 17.15
C MET A 146 -5.42 14.82 18.14
N ASN A 147 -4.61 14.95 19.19
CA ASN A 147 -4.72 16.06 20.13
C ASN A 147 -4.37 17.38 19.41
N LYS A 148 -5.34 18.30 19.34
CA LYS A 148 -5.22 19.56 18.58
C LYS A 148 -4.18 20.54 19.14
N TYR A 149 -3.80 20.42 20.41
CA TYR A 149 -2.85 21.32 21.05
C TYR A 149 -1.42 20.78 20.98
N THR A 150 -1.26 19.47 21.12
CA THR A 150 0.07 18.83 21.15
C THR A 150 0.47 18.19 19.83
N ILE A 151 -0.47 18.02 18.89
CA ILE A 151 -0.29 17.33 17.61
C ILE A 151 0.21 15.89 17.84
N ARG A 152 -0.30 15.25 18.90
CA ARG A 152 0.04 13.87 19.25
C ARG A 152 -1.16 12.95 19.07
N THR A 153 -0.88 11.71 18.68
CA THR A 153 -1.84 10.61 18.65
C THR A 153 -1.15 9.32 19.14
N HIS A 154 -1.94 8.29 19.44
CA HIS A 154 -1.47 6.96 19.78
C HIS A 154 -1.99 5.96 18.75
N ALA A 155 -1.10 5.07 18.32
CA ALA A 155 -1.48 3.95 17.47
C ALA A 155 -2.32 2.94 18.26
N ILE A 156 -3.37 2.45 17.64
CA ILE A 156 -4.21 1.36 18.15
C ILE A 156 -3.50 0.03 17.87
N GLY A 157 -3.46 -0.87 18.85
CA GLY A 157 -2.90 -2.21 18.70
C GLY A 157 -1.37 -2.31 18.81
N TYR A 158 -0.63 -1.21 18.98
CA TYR A 158 0.83 -1.27 18.97
C TYR A 158 1.39 -2.25 20.02
N ASN A 159 2.16 -3.25 19.56
CA ASN A 159 2.77 -4.32 20.35
C ASN A 159 1.77 -5.26 21.08
N GLU A 160 0.48 -5.15 20.79
CA GLU A 160 -0.53 -6.12 21.20
C GLU A 160 -0.36 -7.41 20.38
N THR A 161 -0.70 -8.54 20.99
CA THR A 161 -0.82 -9.80 20.26
C THR A 161 -2.09 -9.78 19.41
N ASP A 162 -2.01 -10.18 18.14
CA ASP A 162 -3.16 -10.23 17.24
C ASP A 162 -4.00 -11.48 17.54
N THR A 163 -5.10 -11.29 18.26
CA THR A 163 -6.11 -12.32 18.51
C THR A 163 -7.35 -12.11 17.64
N GLY A 164 -7.24 -11.32 16.57
CA GLY A 164 -8.36 -10.94 15.68
C GLY A 164 -9.20 -9.77 16.21
N GLN A 165 -8.75 -9.09 17.27
CA GLN A 165 -9.49 -8.01 17.93
C GLN A 165 -9.69 -6.76 17.06
N TYR A 166 -8.98 -6.66 15.93
CA TYR A 166 -9.07 -5.59 14.94
C TYR A 166 -9.25 -6.12 13.51
N ASP A 167 -9.92 -7.26 13.33
CA ASP A 167 -10.23 -7.82 12.00
C ASP A 167 -11.48 -7.18 11.36
N VAL A 168 -12.26 -6.43 12.14
CA VAL A 168 -13.40 -5.64 11.67
C VAL A 168 -12.93 -4.21 11.46
N ASP A 169 -13.22 -3.65 10.28
CA ASP A 169 -12.89 -2.28 9.96
C ASP A 169 -13.67 -1.28 10.83
N LYS A 170 -13.03 -0.15 11.16
CA LYS A 170 -13.64 0.93 11.93
C LYS A 170 -13.00 2.26 11.56
N GLU A 171 -13.73 3.34 11.79
CA GLU A 171 -13.17 4.70 11.75
C GLU A 171 -12.29 4.92 13.00
N THR A 172 -11.13 5.54 12.80
CA THR A 172 -10.11 5.77 13.83
C THR A 172 -9.51 7.16 13.70
#